data_AF-A0A077P2U3-F1
#
_entry.id   AF-A0A077P2U3-F1
#
_cell.length_a   1.000
_cell.length_b   1.000
_cell.length_c   1.000
_cell.angle_alpha   90.00
_cell.angle_beta   90.00
_cell.angle_gamma   90.00
#
_symmetry.space_group_name_H-M   'P 1'
#
loop_
_entity.id
_entity.type
_entity.pdbx_description
1 polymer ?
#
loop_
_entity_poly.entity_id
_entity_poly.type
_entity_poly.pdbx_seq_one_letter_code
_entity_poly.pdbx_strand_id
1 'polypeptide(L)'
;MSNYIISLNSLRLSVDTPFLPFSPPSNNQSEKIFTKVTAIVKDVYGKSVSGINVFISDDSVGNLKKVKIFDSDQTKEINVVQQGCIEGFFVETDRSGNILFFIYPFKAESVRIKLFSQVIGSTDPVIAKDIIYIANNIPENMEADFIQPEIFDYSYGDLKSPGKKDFMVKIVPYSNVANGDSILFFVNNQYTRHSIQIHDESDLGSYSIPLPYAIFLENKLSRFFYVVIRASGDMVASKSQTLDILYKGNEYNEPWTDVDRIYESCKVYSSYGVYPGSIVEEYTYIYDDIISANNKEGLYVQITGTNDQNDTEHVTFGSEVTLNLYINSRQGHVTEHCTKRIPSVPDESGGNTATLTFNIPYDILKYNEAYPDKPGEIYFDYKVGSDNDDVTYGKIWQAKIDTDMK
;
A
#
# COMPACT_ATOMS: atom_id res chain seq x y z
N MET A 1 -27.07 15.58 19.55
CA MET A 1 -26.01 14.98 18.71
C MET A 1 -24.88 14.60 19.65
N SER A 2 -24.52 13.33 19.71
CA SER A 2 -23.31 12.90 20.41
C SER A 2 -22.11 13.48 19.65
N ASN A 3 -21.34 14.36 20.30
CA ASN A 3 -20.12 14.96 19.74
C ASN A 3 -19.01 13.91 19.70
N TYR A 4 -19.03 13.04 18.69
CA TYR A 4 -17.87 12.21 18.40
C TYR A 4 -16.79 13.10 17.79
N ILE A 5 -15.57 13.04 18.32
CA ILE A 5 -14.40 13.57 17.63
C ILE A 5 -13.96 12.45 16.67
N ILE A 6 -14.05 12.68 15.36
CA ILE A 6 -13.79 11.67 14.33
C ILE A 6 -12.31 11.64 13.97
N SER A 7 -11.75 10.44 13.82
CA SER A 7 -10.40 10.28 13.27
C SER A 7 -10.40 10.55 11.77
N LEU A 8 -9.66 11.56 11.30
CA LEU A 8 -9.61 11.93 9.87
C LEU A 8 -9.15 10.77 8.99
N ASN A 9 -8.17 9.99 9.43
CA ASN A 9 -7.68 8.84 8.67
C ASN A 9 -8.76 7.77 8.48
N SER A 10 -9.72 7.66 9.41
CA SER A 10 -10.83 6.71 9.32
C SER A 10 -11.88 7.07 8.25
N LEU A 11 -11.87 8.32 7.77
CA LEU A 11 -12.74 8.78 6.68
C LEU A 11 -12.13 8.51 5.29
N ARG A 12 -10.84 8.17 5.19
CA ARG A 12 -10.16 7.94 3.92
C ARG A 12 -10.77 6.74 3.18
N LEU A 13 -11.44 7.03 2.07
CA LEU A 13 -12.14 6.01 1.26
C LEU A 13 -11.14 5.13 0.51
N SER A 14 -11.43 3.84 0.45
CA SER A 14 -10.70 2.83 -0.34
C SER A 14 -11.56 2.38 -1.52
N VAL A 15 -10.93 2.25 -2.70
CA VAL A 15 -11.60 1.91 -3.96
C VAL A 15 -11.15 0.52 -4.43
N ASP A 16 -12.09 -0.39 -4.60
CA ASP A 16 -11.78 -1.79 -4.97
C ASP A 16 -11.22 -1.88 -6.40
N THR A 17 -11.73 -1.09 -7.35
CA THR A 17 -11.24 -1.05 -8.74
C THR A 17 -11.23 0.38 -9.28
N PRO A 18 -10.08 1.09 -9.23
CA PRO A 18 -10.03 2.50 -9.61
C PRO A 18 -9.96 2.75 -11.12
N PHE A 19 -9.79 1.72 -11.94
CA PHE A 19 -9.81 1.85 -13.41
C PHE A 19 -10.93 0.99 -14.00
N LEU A 20 -11.91 1.65 -14.62
CA LEU A 20 -13.10 1.04 -15.20
C LEU A 20 -13.12 1.31 -16.72
N PRO A 21 -12.49 0.44 -17.53
CA PRO A 21 -12.50 0.59 -18.97
C PRO A 21 -13.84 0.17 -19.56
N PHE A 22 -14.27 0.83 -20.64
CA PHE A 22 -15.41 0.40 -21.43
C PHE A 22 -15.14 0.61 -22.93
N SER A 23 -15.79 -0.18 -23.78
CA SER A 23 -15.75 -0.01 -25.23
C SER A 23 -17.10 0.53 -25.74
N PRO A 24 -17.15 1.76 -26.27
CA PRO A 24 -18.28 2.22 -27.08
C PRO A 24 -18.40 1.37 -28.36
N PRO A 25 -19.61 1.12 -28.92
CA PRO A 25 -20.93 1.54 -28.48
C PRO A 25 -21.68 0.33 -27.90
N SER A 26 -21.16 -0.32 -26.85
CA SER A 26 -21.84 -1.50 -26.32
C SER A 26 -23.13 -1.12 -25.58
N ASN A 27 -24.23 -0.98 -26.33
CA ASN A 27 -25.61 -0.93 -25.81
C ASN A 27 -26.00 -2.21 -25.03
N ASN A 28 -25.10 -3.19 -24.94
CA ASN A 28 -25.22 -4.42 -24.17
C ASN A 28 -24.03 -4.57 -23.20
N GLN A 29 -23.85 -3.65 -22.24
CA GLN A 29 -23.03 -3.95 -21.06
C GLN A 29 -23.79 -4.97 -20.19
N SER A 30 -23.63 -6.25 -20.53
CA SER A 30 -24.17 -7.38 -19.77
C SER A 30 -23.29 -7.76 -18.57
N GLU A 31 -22.09 -7.19 -18.47
CA GLU A 31 -21.31 -7.15 -17.24
C GLU A 31 -21.45 -5.75 -16.65
N LYS A 32 -22.13 -5.64 -15.51
CA LYS A 32 -22.18 -4.37 -14.77
C LYS A 32 -20.75 -4.07 -14.30
N ILE A 33 -20.01 -3.26 -15.04
CA ILE A 33 -18.72 -2.73 -14.58
C ILE A 33 -19.03 -1.73 -13.48
N PHE A 34 -18.43 -1.91 -12.30
CA PHE A 34 -18.59 -1.01 -11.18
C PHE A 34 -17.34 -1.03 -10.31
N THR A 35 -17.24 -0.04 -9.43
CA THR A 35 -16.29 -0.08 -8.33
C THR A 35 -17.00 0.07 -7.01
N LYS A 36 -16.52 -0.68 -6.03
CA LYS A 36 -16.97 -0.62 -4.64
C LYS A 36 -16.08 0.35 -3.88
N VAL A 37 -16.69 1.21 -3.08
CA VAL A 37 -15.99 2.19 -2.26
C VAL A 37 -16.33 1.96 -0.80
N THR A 38 -15.30 1.91 0.06
CA THR A 38 -15.46 1.59 1.48
C THR A 38 -14.61 2.43 2.41
N ALA A 39 -15.06 2.58 3.65
CA ALA A 39 -14.26 3.03 4.78
C ALA A 39 -14.88 2.53 6.09
N ILE A 40 -14.14 2.59 7.19
CA ILE A 40 -14.65 2.31 8.54
C ILE A 40 -14.41 3.53 9.40
N VAL A 41 -15.46 4.27 9.70
CA VAL A 41 -15.37 5.49 10.49
C VAL A 41 -15.18 5.14 11.96
N LYS A 42 -14.16 5.75 12.54
CA LYS A 42 -13.79 5.59 13.94
C LYS A 42 -13.69 6.94 14.61
N ASP A 43 -13.99 6.97 15.90
CA ASP A 43 -13.66 8.12 16.71
C ASP A 43 -12.15 8.19 16.95
N VAL A 44 -11.75 9.32 17.53
CA VAL A 44 -10.67 9.47 18.50
C VAL A 44 -9.94 8.18 18.88
N TYR A 45 -10.68 7.39 19.65
CA TYR A 45 -10.28 6.25 20.47
C TYR A 45 -10.32 4.93 19.71
N GLY A 46 -10.43 4.98 18.38
CA GLY A 46 -10.46 3.80 17.52
C GLY A 46 -11.77 3.02 17.58
N LYS A 47 -12.79 3.54 18.27
CA LYS A 47 -14.11 2.91 18.34
C LYS A 47 -14.91 3.27 17.10
N SER A 48 -15.53 2.27 16.47
CA SER A 48 -16.42 2.49 15.33
C SER A 48 -17.57 3.45 15.68
N VAL A 49 -17.86 4.37 14.75
CA VAL A 49 -18.92 5.38 14.89
C VAL A 49 -20.04 5.08 13.91
N SER A 50 -21.21 4.72 14.45
CA SER A 50 -22.39 4.35 13.68
C SER A 50 -23.43 5.47 13.57
N GLY A 51 -24.27 5.42 12.53
CA GLY A 51 -25.42 6.31 12.35
C GLY A 51 -25.09 7.79 12.08
N ILE A 52 -23.89 8.10 11.57
CA ILE A 52 -23.51 9.44 11.15
C ILE A 52 -23.57 9.57 9.62
N ASN A 53 -23.94 10.77 9.14
CA ASN A 53 -23.93 11.09 7.72
C ASN A 53 -22.56 11.60 7.31
N VAL A 54 -21.95 10.94 6.34
CA VAL A 54 -20.70 11.34 5.70
C VAL A 54 -21.02 11.89 4.33
N PHE A 55 -20.60 13.12 4.07
CA PHE A 55 -20.73 13.77 2.78
C PHE A 55 -19.56 13.36 1.89
N ILE A 56 -19.88 12.87 0.70
CA ILE A 56 -18.92 12.43 -0.31
C ILE A 56 -19.02 13.37 -1.51
N SER A 57 -17.91 13.97 -1.92
CA SER A 57 -17.84 14.93 -3.03
C SER A 57 -16.72 14.61 -4.02
N ASP A 58 -16.70 15.32 -5.14
CA ASP A 58 -15.62 15.29 -6.15
C ASP A 58 -14.92 16.66 -6.24
N ASP A 59 -13.71 16.72 -6.81
CA ASP A 59 -13.03 18.00 -7.08
C ASP A 59 -13.64 18.77 -8.26
N SER A 60 -14.47 18.11 -9.07
CA SER A 60 -14.98 18.65 -10.33
C SER A 60 -16.51 18.63 -10.35
N VAL A 61 -17.10 19.79 -10.62
CA VAL A 61 -18.57 19.94 -10.67
C VAL A 61 -19.15 19.14 -11.84
N GLY A 62 -20.19 18.34 -11.57
CA GLY A 62 -20.95 17.62 -12.58
C GLY A 62 -20.42 16.23 -12.91
N ASN A 63 -19.23 15.84 -12.46
CA ASN A 63 -18.69 14.50 -12.71
C ASN A 63 -19.50 13.41 -12.00
N LEU A 64 -19.97 13.66 -10.78
CA LEU A 64 -20.81 12.71 -10.05
C LEU A 64 -22.17 12.48 -10.74
N LYS A 65 -22.63 13.41 -11.58
CA LYS A 65 -23.84 13.25 -12.40
C LYS A 65 -23.64 12.39 -13.65
N LYS A 66 -22.39 12.07 -14.00
CA LYS A 66 -22.02 11.19 -15.14
C LYS A 66 -21.96 9.71 -14.73
N VAL A 67 -22.23 9.40 -13.47
CA VAL A 67 -22.23 8.05 -12.92
C VAL A 67 -23.52 7.78 -12.17
N LYS A 68 -23.82 6.51 -11.93
CA LYS A 68 -24.84 6.10 -10.97
C LYS A 68 -24.18 5.64 -9.69
N ILE A 69 -24.72 6.11 -8.57
CA ILE A 69 -24.22 5.78 -7.23
C ILE A 69 -25.30 4.97 -6.54
N PHE A 70 -24.96 3.80 -6.00
CA PHE A 70 -25.89 2.96 -5.27
C PHE A 70 -25.42 2.74 -3.84
N ASP A 71 -26.40 2.63 -2.94
CA ASP A 71 -26.22 2.24 -1.54
C ASP A 71 -25.65 0.81 -1.42
N SER A 72 -25.32 0.41 -0.20
CA SER A 72 -24.78 -0.91 0.15
C SER A 72 -25.57 -2.11 -0.37
N ASP A 73 -26.88 -1.95 -0.60
CA ASP A 73 -27.76 -2.99 -1.16
C ASP A 73 -27.74 -3.09 -2.70
N GLN A 74 -27.05 -2.18 -3.40
CA GLN A 74 -27.00 -2.05 -4.87
C GLN A 74 -28.36 -1.87 -5.57
N THR A 75 -29.43 -1.60 -4.83
CA THR A 75 -30.79 -1.42 -5.37
C THR A 75 -31.25 0.03 -5.26
N LYS A 76 -30.84 0.73 -4.19
CA LYS A 76 -31.21 2.11 -3.94
C LYS A 76 -30.18 3.07 -4.53
N GLU A 77 -30.58 3.79 -5.57
CA GLU A 77 -29.77 4.86 -6.17
C GLU A 77 -29.67 6.05 -5.18
N ILE A 78 -28.46 6.53 -4.95
CA ILE A 78 -28.18 7.71 -4.12
C ILE A 78 -28.13 8.92 -5.03
N ASN A 79 -28.99 9.90 -4.76
CA ASN A 79 -29.03 11.13 -5.53
C ASN A 79 -27.87 12.05 -5.16
N VAL A 80 -27.25 12.64 -6.18
CA VAL A 80 -26.32 13.75 -6.02
C VAL A 80 -27.10 15.01 -5.63
N VAL A 81 -26.66 15.66 -4.55
CA VAL A 81 -27.24 16.87 -3.96
C VAL A 81 -26.21 18.00 -3.95
N GLN A 82 -26.69 19.20 -3.68
CA GLN A 82 -25.85 20.38 -3.52
C GLN A 82 -25.79 20.76 -2.03
N GLN A 83 -24.59 20.83 -1.48
CA GLN A 83 -24.33 21.24 -0.11
C GLN A 83 -23.47 22.51 -0.12
N GLY A 84 -24.11 23.66 0.08
CA GLY A 84 -23.48 24.96 -0.18
C GLY A 84 -23.11 25.08 -1.66
N CYS A 85 -21.83 25.29 -1.96
CA CYS A 85 -21.32 25.38 -3.34
C CYS A 85 -20.74 24.05 -3.85
N ILE A 86 -20.81 22.98 -3.07
CA ILE A 86 -20.17 21.69 -3.39
C ILE A 86 -21.23 20.68 -3.81
N GLU A 87 -20.97 19.96 -4.89
CA GLU A 87 -21.78 18.84 -5.36
C GLU A 87 -21.29 17.54 -4.70
N GLY A 88 -22.21 16.72 -4.20
CA GLY A 88 -21.87 15.48 -3.53
C GLY A 88 -23.09 14.65 -3.15
N PHE A 89 -22.93 13.68 -2.27
CA PHE A 89 -24.02 12.85 -1.76
C PHE A 89 -23.73 12.41 -0.33
N PHE A 90 -24.75 11.95 0.38
CA PHE A 90 -24.60 11.46 1.75
C PHE A 90 -24.64 9.93 1.79
N VAL A 91 -23.77 9.36 2.61
CA VAL A 91 -23.80 7.96 3.01
C VAL A 91 -23.82 7.90 4.53
N GLU A 92 -24.74 7.10 5.08
CA GLU A 92 -24.83 6.88 6.53
C GLU A 92 -23.96 5.69 6.92
N THR A 93 -23.17 5.83 7.99
CA THR A 93 -22.38 4.71 8.53
C THR A 93 -23.28 3.65 9.15
N ASP A 94 -23.02 2.36 8.87
CA ASP A 94 -23.78 1.25 9.48
C ASP A 94 -23.50 1.08 10.99
N ARG A 95 -24.06 0.02 11.60
CA ARG A 95 -23.88 -0.28 13.04
C ARG A 95 -22.43 -0.55 13.46
N SER A 96 -21.58 -0.90 12.52
CA SER A 96 -20.16 -1.18 12.71
C SER A 96 -19.27 -0.01 12.25
N GLY A 97 -19.88 1.12 11.87
CA GLY A 97 -19.20 2.31 11.38
C GLY A 97 -18.78 2.25 9.92
N ASN A 98 -19.26 1.27 9.14
CA ASN A 98 -18.85 1.12 7.75
C ASN A 98 -19.55 2.13 6.84
N ILE A 99 -18.78 2.71 5.92
CA ILE A 99 -19.26 3.34 4.69
C ILE A 99 -19.14 2.31 3.57
N LEU A 100 -20.20 2.09 2.81
CA LEU A 100 -20.21 1.21 1.65
C LEU A 100 -21.15 1.75 0.58
N PHE A 101 -20.63 2.00 -0.62
CA PHE A 101 -21.43 2.35 -1.79
C PHE A 101 -20.74 1.87 -3.08
N PHE A 102 -21.48 1.92 -4.18
CA PHE A 102 -21.02 1.44 -5.49
C PHE A 102 -21.17 2.53 -6.55
N ILE A 103 -20.14 2.70 -7.38
CA ILE A 103 -20.16 3.64 -8.51
C ILE A 103 -20.19 2.82 -9.81
N TYR A 104 -21.19 3.11 -10.64
CA TYR A 104 -21.38 2.51 -11.96
C TYR A 104 -21.19 3.58 -13.04
N PRO A 105 -20.41 3.31 -14.09
CA PRO A 105 -20.40 4.13 -15.29
C PRO A 105 -21.82 4.33 -15.83
N PHE A 106 -22.15 5.55 -16.24
CA PHE A 106 -23.44 5.88 -16.84
C PHE A 106 -23.19 6.65 -18.15
N LYS A 107 -23.96 6.33 -19.19
CA LYS A 107 -23.98 7.03 -20.50
C LYS A 107 -22.73 6.94 -21.39
N ALA A 108 -21.87 5.91 -21.27
CA ALA A 108 -20.67 5.78 -22.11
C ALA A 108 -19.79 7.05 -22.13
N GLU A 109 -19.79 7.80 -21.01
CA GLU A 109 -18.98 8.99 -20.82
C GLU A 109 -17.71 8.64 -20.06
N SER A 110 -16.57 9.12 -20.54
CA SER A 110 -15.32 9.05 -19.79
C SER A 110 -15.35 10.07 -18.66
N VAL A 111 -14.84 9.71 -17.47
CA VAL A 111 -14.78 10.63 -16.33
C VAL A 111 -13.66 10.25 -15.37
N ARG A 112 -13.01 11.29 -14.81
CA ARG A 112 -12.07 11.19 -13.70
C ARG A 112 -12.77 11.66 -12.43
N ILE A 113 -12.84 10.83 -11.39
CA ILE A 113 -13.52 11.16 -10.13
C ILE A 113 -12.51 11.05 -8.99
N LYS A 114 -12.25 12.17 -8.32
CA LYS A 114 -11.38 12.30 -7.15
C LYS A 114 -12.26 12.53 -5.92
N LEU A 115 -12.55 11.43 -5.21
CA LEU A 115 -13.48 11.47 -4.08
C LEU A 115 -12.87 12.13 -2.83
N PHE A 116 -13.70 12.89 -2.13
CA PHE A 116 -13.44 13.41 -0.79
C PHE A 116 -14.57 12.99 0.15
N SER A 117 -14.24 12.71 1.41
CA SER A 117 -15.20 12.39 2.46
C SER A 117 -15.11 13.41 3.60
N GLN A 118 -16.26 13.76 4.17
CA GLN A 118 -16.31 14.74 5.26
C GLN A 118 -17.53 14.50 6.16
N VAL A 119 -17.37 14.65 7.47
CA VAL A 119 -18.50 14.85 8.38
C VAL A 119 -18.70 16.35 8.53
N ILE A 120 -19.72 16.89 7.85
CA ILE A 120 -19.96 18.34 7.77
C ILE A 120 -20.06 18.96 9.17
N GLY A 121 -19.30 20.04 9.38
CA GLY A 121 -19.25 20.75 10.65
C GLY A 121 -18.41 20.08 11.73
N SER A 122 -17.79 18.92 11.45
CA SER A 122 -16.95 18.18 12.39
C SER A 122 -15.53 17.93 11.88
N THR A 123 -15.33 17.73 10.58
CA THR A 123 -14.02 17.39 10.01
C THR A 123 -13.72 18.23 8.78
N ASP A 124 -12.44 18.35 8.43
CA ASP A 124 -12.02 18.79 7.10
C ASP A 124 -12.25 17.67 6.06
N PRO A 125 -12.30 18.00 4.76
CA PRO A 125 -12.40 17.00 3.70
C PRO A 125 -11.16 16.10 3.65
N VAL A 126 -11.38 14.79 3.54
CA VAL A 126 -10.33 13.77 3.44
C VAL A 126 -10.38 13.15 2.05
N ILE A 127 -9.27 13.22 1.32
CA ILE A 127 -9.14 12.61 0.00
C ILE A 127 -9.18 11.08 0.09
N ALA A 128 -9.82 10.42 -0.87
CA ALA A 128 -9.76 8.98 -1.05
C ALA A 128 -8.34 8.51 -1.43
N LYS A 129 -8.07 7.21 -1.25
CA LYS A 129 -6.78 6.60 -1.62
C LYS A 129 -6.50 6.64 -3.12
N ASP A 130 -7.53 6.39 -3.93
CA ASP A 130 -7.41 6.28 -5.37
C ASP A 130 -8.29 7.31 -6.09
N ILE A 131 -7.85 7.75 -7.26
CA ILE A 131 -8.69 8.43 -8.25
C ILE A 131 -9.38 7.36 -9.10
N ILE A 132 -10.69 7.52 -9.34
CA ILE A 132 -11.45 6.63 -10.19
C ILE A 132 -11.40 7.15 -11.63
N TYR A 133 -10.96 6.30 -12.55
CA TYR A 133 -10.90 6.55 -13.98
C TYR A 133 -11.90 5.65 -14.70
N ILE A 134 -12.96 6.25 -15.24
CA ILE A 134 -13.91 5.58 -16.14
C ILE A 134 -13.50 5.97 -17.55
N ALA A 135 -12.99 5.01 -18.31
CA ALA A 135 -12.26 5.32 -19.54
C ALA A 135 -12.82 4.59 -20.75
N ASN A 136 -12.95 5.30 -21.87
CA ASN A 136 -13.60 4.86 -23.10
C ASN A 136 -12.78 3.90 -23.98
N ASN A 137 -11.74 3.27 -23.43
CA ASN A 137 -10.94 2.28 -24.15
C ASN A 137 -10.38 1.20 -23.22
N ILE A 138 -10.00 0.07 -23.79
CA ILE A 138 -9.33 -1.03 -23.09
C ILE A 138 -7.86 -0.99 -23.51
N PRO A 139 -6.91 -0.75 -22.58
CA PRO A 139 -5.48 -0.61 -22.90
C PRO A 139 -4.89 -1.75 -23.72
N GLU A 140 -5.39 -2.98 -23.56
CA GLU A 140 -4.95 -4.13 -24.32
C GLU A 140 -5.15 -3.97 -25.84
N ASN A 141 -6.24 -3.32 -26.26
CA ASN A 141 -6.64 -3.18 -27.66
C ASN A 141 -6.10 -1.91 -28.34
N MET A 142 -5.31 -1.11 -27.63
CA MET A 142 -4.80 0.17 -28.13
C MET A 142 -3.52 -0.01 -28.95
N GLU A 143 -3.39 0.79 -29.99
CA GLU A 143 -2.13 0.93 -30.75
C GLU A 143 -1.04 1.55 -29.87
N ALA A 144 0.21 1.19 -30.13
CA ALA A 144 1.37 1.59 -29.33
C ALA A 144 2.19 2.67 -30.03
N ASP A 145 1.73 3.92 -29.95
CA ASP A 145 2.39 5.07 -30.61
C ASP A 145 3.33 5.83 -29.68
N PHE A 146 3.15 5.77 -28.36
CA PHE A 146 4.06 6.44 -27.44
C PHE A 146 5.30 5.58 -27.18
N ILE A 147 6.42 6.24 -26.92
CA ILE A 147 7.65 5.55 -26.50
C ILE A 147 7.41 4.93 -25.11
N GLN A 148 7.95 3.73 -24.91
CA GLN A 148 7.93 3.04 -23.64
C GLN A 148 8.49 3.91 -22.50
N PRO A 149 8.08 3.70 -21.24
CA PRO A 149 8.69 4.39 -20.11
C PRO A 149 10.19 4.04 -20.01
N GLU A 150 10.99 5.02 -19.59
CA GLU A 150 12.41 4.82 -19.29
C GLU A 150 12.58 4.72 -17.76
N ILE A 151 13.35 3.74 -17.28
CA ILE A 151 13.67 3.57 -15.86
C ILE A 151 15.12 4.01 -15.62
N PHE A 152 15.34 4.84 -14.59
CA PHE A 152 16.67 5.34 -14.25
C PHE A 152 17.62 4.17 -13.98
N ASP A 153 18.83 4.24 -14.54
CA ASP A 153 19.89 3.23 -14.42
C ASP A 153 19.53 1.82 -14.92
N TYR A 154 18.41 1.68 -15.65
CA TYR A 154 18.04 0.42 -16.31
C TYR A 154 18.55 0.41 -17.75
N SER A 155 19.49 -0.49 -18.03
CA SER A 155 20.16 -0.61 -19.33
C SER A 155 19.92 -1.98 -20.00
N TYR A 156 18.70 -2.51 -19.85
CA TYR A 156 18.23 -3.81 -20.31
C TYR A 156 18.82 -5.01 -19.53
N GLY A 157 17.96 -5.95 -19.14
CA GLY A 157 18.33 -7.13 -18.34
C GLY A 157 17.40 -7.32 -17.14
N ASP A 158 17.97 -7.70 -16.01
CA ASP A 158 17.24 -7.84 -14.75
C ASP A 158 17.14 -6.49 -14.03
N LEU A 159 15.93 -6.08 -13.66
CA LEU A 159 15.73 -4.93 -12.79
C LEU A 159 15.95 -5.39 -11.34
N LYS A 160 16.79 -4.66 -10.61
CA LYS A 160 16.99 -4.86 -9.17
C LYS A 160 16.71 -3.57 -8.44
N SER A 161 16.24 -3.68 -7.19
CA SER A 161 16.21 -2.54 -6.28
C SER A 161 17.58 -2.38 -5.62
N PRO A 162 18.17 -1.17 -5.60
CA PRO A 162 19.43 -0.91 -4.91
C PRO A 162 19.21 -0.68 -3.40
N GLY A 163 18.31 -1.44 -2.76
CA GLY A 163 17.92 -1.21 -1.36
C GLY A 163 16.89 -0.08 -1.16
N LYS A 164 16.21 0.31 -2.24
CA LYS A 164 15.20 1.39 -2.27
C LYS A 164 13.80 0.90 -2.59
N LYS A 165 12.78 1.50 -1.98
CA LYS A 165 11.36 1.17 -2.23
C LYS A 165 10.92 1.55 -3.65
N ASP A 166 11.41 2.70 -4.13
CA ASP A 166 10.97 3.28 -5.39
C ASP A 166 12.09 3.35 -6.43
N PHE A 167 11.72 3.23 -7.70
CA PHE A 167 12.56 3.57 -8.86
C PHE A 167 12.02 4.83 -9.54
N MET A 168 12.90 5.53 -10.26
CA MET A 168 12.53 6.75 -10.98
C MET A 168 12.23 6.44 -12.44
N VAL A 169 11.06 6.88 -12.90
CA VAL A 169 10.62 6.79 -14.29
C VAL A 169 10.71 8.13 -14.98
N LYS A 170 11.09 8.08 -16.25
CA LYS A 170 10.99 9.18 -17.21
C LYS A 170 9.97 8.82 -18.27
N ILE A 171 9.10 9.79 -18.57
CA ILE A 171 8.18 9.73 -19.70
C ILE A 171 8.65 10.71 -20.76
N VAL A 172 8.84 10.22 -21.99
CA VAL A 172 9.19 11.06 -23.14
C VAL A 172 8.01 12.00 -23.43
N PRO A 173 8.25 13.32 -23.64
CA PRO A 173 7.19 14.25 -24.00
C PRO A 173 6.39 13.76 -25.22
N TYR A 174 5.06 13.83 -25.12
CA TYR A 174 4.13 13.41 -26.17
C TYR A 174 3.43 14.63 -26.80
N SER A 175 2.72 14.44 -27.91
CA SER A 175 2.06 15.55 -28.59
C SER A 175 0.80 16.01 -27.86
N ASN A 176 0.56 17.33 -27.89
CA ASN A 176 -0.59 17.98 -27.25
C ASN A 176 -0.67 17.72 -25.73
N VAL A 177 0.46 17.76 -25.01
CA VAL A 177 0.43 17.73 -23.53
C VAL A 177 -0.47 18.85 -23.03
N ALA A 178 -1.35 18.55 -22.08
CA ALA A 178 -2.21 19.55 -21.47
C ALA A 178 -2.13 19.46 -19.94
N ASN A 179 -2.25 20.62 -19.29
CA ASN A 179 -2.42 20.69 -17.85
C ASN A 179 -3.67 19.88 -17.44
N GLY A 180 -3.51 19.02 -16.44
CA GLY A 180 -4.54 18.16 -15.90
C GLY A 180 -4.62 16.79 -16.56
N ASP A 181 -3.84 16.51 -17.60
CA ASP A 181 -3.65 15.14 -18.11
C ASP A 181 -3.13 14.23 -16.99
N SER A 182 -3.59 12.98 -16.97
CA SER A 182 -3.11 11.95 -16.05
C SER A 182 -2.38 10.86 -16.81
N ILE A 183 -1.21 10.46 -16.32
CA ILE A 183 -0.47 9.30 -16.83
C ILE A 183 -0.72 8.14 -15.87
N LEU A 184 -1.31 7.06 -16.37
CA LEU A 184 -1.62 5.86 -15.58
C LEU A 184 -0.67 4.75 -15.98
N PHE A 185 -0.10 4.06 -14.98
CA PHE A 185 0.87 3.00 -15.19
C PHE A 185 0.23 1.62 -15.12
N PHE A 186 0.68 0.71 -15.99
CA PHE A 186 0.14 -0.63 -16.13
C PHE A 186 1.25 -1.68 -16.12
N VAL A 187 0.99 -2.80 -15.46
CA VAL A 187 1.83 -4.00 -15.49
C VAL A 187 0.95 -5.17 -15.88
N ASN A 188 1.32 -5.89 -16.94
CA ASN A 188 0.57 -7.06 -17.42
C ASN A 188 -0.93 -6.76 -17.66
N ASN A 189 -1.22 -5.61 -18.30
CA ASN A 189 -2.56 -5.09 -18.57
C ASN A 189 -3.40 -4.73 -17.32
N GLN A 190 -2.80 -4.76 -16.12
CA GLN A 190 -3.46 -4.34 -14.88
C GLN A 190 -2.97 -2.95 -14.48
N TYR A 191 -3.91 -2.07 -14.14
CA TYR A 191 -3.59 -0.74 -13.62
C TYR A 191 -2.88 -0.89 -12.28
N THR A 192 -1.71 -0.27 -12.12
CA THR A 192 -0.89 -0.40 -10.91
C THR A 192 -1.41 0.43 -9.74
N ARG A 193 -2.50 1.20 -9.93
CA ARG A 193 -3.02 2.22 -9.00
C ARG A 193 -2.12 3.45 -8.86
N HIS A 194 -1.01 3.50 -9.58
CA HIS A 194 -0.15 4.68 -9.63
C HIS A 194 -0.46 5.52 -10.85
N SER A 195 -0.65 6.81 -10.62
CA SER A 195 -0.80 7.80 -11.68
C SER A 195 -0.19 9.12 -11.25
N ILE A 196 0.30 9.88 -12.22
CA ILE A 196 0.69 11.28 -12.02
C ILE A 196 -0.25 12.20 -12.77
N GLN A 197 -0.40 13.42 -12.27
CA GLN A 197 -1.09 14.51 -12.96
C GLN A 197 -0.05 15.48 -13.52
N ILE A 198 -0.20 15.84 -14.79
CA ILE A 198 0.65 16.80 -15.48
C ILE A 198 0.19 18.21 -15.14
N HIS A 199 1.08 19.03 -14.60
CA HIS A 199 0.87 20.45 -14.35
C HIS A 199 1.38 21.28 -15.51
N ASP A 200 2.56 20.92 -16.04
CA ASP A 200 3.15 21.50 -17.23
C ASP A 200 4.12 20.51 -17.92
N GLU A 201 4.66 20.90 -19.07
CA GLU A 201 5.54 20.04 -19.87
C GLU A 201 6.85 19.65 -19.17
N SER A 202 7.27 20.39 -18.13
CA SER A 202 8.51 20.10 -17.38
C SER A 202 8.38 18.89 -16.46
N ASP A 203 7.15 18.41 -16.20
CA ASP A 203 6.91 17.13 -15.53
C ASP A 203 7.38 15.93 -16.38
N LEU A 204 7.67 16.15 -17.67
CA LEU A 204 8.11 15.12 -18.63
C LEU A 204 9.59 15.28 -18.99
N GLY A 205 10.17 14.24 -19.58
CA GLY A 205 11.53 14.27 -20.12
C GLY A 205 12.65 14.14 -19.10
N SER A 206 12.35 14.06 -17.80
CA SER A 206 13.31 13.80 -16.72
C SER A 206 12.91 12.59 -15.88
N TYR A 207 13.88 12.01 -15.15
CA TYR A 207 13.64 10.90 -14.21
C TYR A 207 13.11 11.46 -12.89
N SER A 208 11.83 11.84 -12.87
CA SER A 208 11.20 12.56 -11.76
C SER A 208 10.00 11.82 -11.16
N ILE A 209 9.57 10.72 -11.76
CA ILE A 209 8.34 10.02 -11.37
C ILE A 209 8.71 8.81 -10.51
N PRO A 210 8.52 8.86 -9.18
CA PRO A 210 8.76 7.70 -8.33
C PRO A 210 7.65 6.67 -8.52
N LEU A 211 8.01 5.41 -8.73
CA LEU A 211 7.11 4.27 -8.70
C LEU A 211 7.70 3.17 -7.80
N PRO A 212 6.86 2.44 -7.04
CA PRO A 212 7.38 1.40 -6.17
C PRO A 212 7.79 0.17 -6.98
N TYR A 213 8.90 -0.47 -6.60
CA TYR A 213 9.29 -1.76 -7.19
C TYR A 213 8.21 -2.84 -6.99
N ALA A 214 7.38 -2.71 -5.95
CA ALA A 214 6.28 -3.61 -5.61
C ALA A 214 5.20 -3.74 -6.70
N ILE A 215 5.17 -2.85 -7.72
CA ILE A 215 4.29 -3.04 -8.89
C ILE A 215 4.70 -4.25 -9.75
N PHE A 216 5.93 -4.76 -9.60
CA PHE A 216 6.44 -5.92 -10.30
C PHE A 216 6.45 -7.16 -9.40
N LEU A 217 6.08 -8.31 -9.96
CA LEU A 217 6.23 -9.58 -9.27
C LEU A 217 7.67 -10.08 -9.40
N GLU A 218 8.29 -10.43 -8.27
CA GLU A 218 9.65 -10.94 -8.24
C GLU A 218 9.80 -12.23 -9.07
N ASN A 219 10.90 -12.32 -9.81
CA ASN A 219 11.27 -13.45 -10.66
C ASN A 219 10.20 -13.78 -11.74
N LYS A 220 9.35 -12.83 -12.10
CA LYS A 220 8.37 -12.95 -13.18
C LYS A 220 8.55 -11.84 -14.20
N LEU A 221 8.53 -12.23 -15.47
CA LEU A 221 8.52 -11.27 -16.57
C LEU A 221 7.24 -10.43 -16.50
N SER A 222 7.41 -9.12 -16.55
CA SER A 222 6.36 -8.13 -16.42
C SER A 222 6.37 -7.19 -17.62
N ARG A 223 5.18 -6.86 -18.12
CA ARG A 223 4.97 -5.98 -19.27
C ARG A 223 4.54 -4.60 -18.78
N PHE A 224 5.49 -3.67 -18.69
CA PHE A 224 5.29 -2.34 -18.13
C PHE A 224 4.99 -1.30 -19.22
N PHE A 225 3.92 -0.54 -19.08
CA PHE A 225 3.54 0.52 -20.03
C PHE A 225 2.67 1.58 -19.35
N TYR A 226 2.35 2.66 -20.07
CA TYR A 226 1.43 3.68 -19.59
C TYR A 226 0.38 4.07 -20.64
N VAL A 227 -0.68 4.71 -20.17
CA VAL A 227 -1.69 5.40 -20.99
C VAL A 227 -1.86 6.83 -20.50
N VAL A 228 -2.40 7.69 -21.36
CA VAL A 228 -2.71 9.08 -21.02
C VAL A 228 -4.22 9.26 -20.98
N ILE A 229 -4.72 9.80 -19.87
CA ILE A 229 -6.11 10.23 -19.69
C ILE A 229 -6.13 11.75 -19.69
N ARG A 230 -6.92 12.36 -20.57
CA ARG A 230 -7.07 13.81 -20.65
C ARG A 230 -7.71 14.37 -19.38
N ALA A 231 -7.51 15.67 -19.13
CA ALA A 231 -8.22 16.36 -18.06
C ALA A 231 -9.76 16.22 -18.14
N SER A 232 -10.32 16.03 -19.34
CA SER A 232 -11.75 15.74 -19.58
C SER A 232 -12.20 14.36 -19.08
N GLY A 233 -11.26 13.44 -18.88
CA GLY A 233 -11.50 12.02 -18.58
C GLY A 233 -11.28 11.10 -19.78
N ASP A 234 -11.16 11.62 -21.00
CA ASP A 234 -11.01 10.79 -22.19
C ASP A 234 -9.62 10.17 -22.29
N MET A 235 -9.56 8.89 -22.63
CA MET A 235 -8.29 8.23 -22.91
C MET A 235 -7.77 8.65 -24.29
N VAL A 236 -6.47 8.95 -24.38
CA VAL A 236 -5.83 9.12 -25.69
C VAL A 236 -5.88 7.79 -26.45
N ALA A 237 -6.05 7.85 -27.77
CA ALA A 237 -6.28 6.66 -28.60
C ALA A 237 -5.16 5.61 -28.54
N SER A 238 -3.95 6.04 -28.21
CA SER A 238 -2.74 5.22 -28.24
C SER A 238 -2.13 5.09 -26.84
N LYS A 239 -1.49 3.95 -26.59
CA LYS A 239 -0.71 3.67 -25.38
C LYS A 239 0.78 3.78 -25.66
N SER A 240 1.59 3.64 -24.62
CA SER A 240 3.01 3.42 -24.82
C SER A 240 3.33 2.01 -25.30
N GLN A 241 4.47 1.90 -25.99
CA GLN A 241 5.17 0.63 -26.14
C GLN A 241 5.42 0.02 -24.77
N THR A 242 5.48 -1.32 -24.75
CA THR A 242 5.75 -2.09 -23.54
C THR A 242 7.25 -2.19 -23.31
N LEU A 243 7.67 -1.89 -22.08
CA LEU A 243 8.97 -2.27 -21.56
C LEU A 243 8.84 -3.61 -20.81
N ASP A 244 9.53 -4.64 -21.31
CA ASP A 244 9.59 -5.94 -20.65
C ASP A 244 10.64 -5.90 -19.52
N ILE A 245 10.23 -6.30 -18.31
CA ILE A 245 11.03 -6.20 -17.09
C ILE A 245 11.01 -7.53 -16.36
N LEU A 246 12.19 -8.04 -16.00
CA LEU A 246 12.33 -9.12 -15.03
C LEU A 246 12.85 -8.53 -13.72
N TYR A 247 11.95 -8.32 -12.75
CA TYR A 247 12.33 -7.81 -11.43
C TYR A 247 12.90 -8.93 -10.56
N LYS A 248 14.06 -8.70 -9.95
CA LYS A 248 14.80 -9.69 -9.14
C LYS A 248 14.79 -9.38 -7.64
N GLY A 249 13.96 -8.44 -7.19
CA GLY A 249 13.88 -8.10 -5.77
C GLY A 249 14.89 -7.03 -5.37
N ASN A 250 15.11 -6.92 -4.06
CA ASN A 250 16.21 -6.13 -3.52
C ASN A 250 17.54 -6.81 -3.89
N GLU A 251 18.48 -6.06 -4.47
CA GLU A 251 19.83 -6.55 -4.78
C GLU A 251 20.56 -6.98 -3.52
N TYR A 252 20.25 -6.31 -2.40
CA TYR A 252 20.80 -6.59 -1.10
C TYR A 252 19.76 -7.35 -0.27
N ASN A 253 20.17 -8.46 0.35
CA ASN A 253 19.31 -9.20 1.27
C ASN A 253 19.31 -8.49 2.65
N GLU A 254 18.69 -7.32 2.67
CA GLU A 254 18.61 -6.42 3.81
C GLU A 254 17.32 -5.56 3.75
N PRO A 255 16.93 -4.92 4.86
CA PRO A 255 15.78 -4.01 4.89
C PRO A 255 15.93 -2.78 3.97
N TRP A 256 14.80 -2.23 3.49
CA TRP A 256 14.81 -1.01 2.66
C TRP A 256 15.34 0.21 3.42
N THR A 257 16.10 1.05 2.74
CA THR A 257 16.84 2.17 3.37
C THR A 257 16.11 3.52 3.30
N ASP A 258 15.18 3.68 2.37
CA ASP A 258 14.49 4.92 2.03
C ASP A 258 13.00 4.92 2.41
N VAL A 259 12.64 4.13 3.42
CA VAL A 259 11.28 4.08 3.97
C VAL A 259 11.15 4.83 5.28
N ASP A 260 9.94 5.27 5.57
CA ASP A 260 9.62 5.93 6.83
C ASP A 260 9.55 4.90 7.98
N ARG A 261 10.50 5.02 8.92
CA ARG A 261 10.69 4.11 10.06
C ARG A 261 10.31 4.80 11.37
N ILE A 262 9.02 5.05 11.57
CA ILE A 262 8.54 5.77 12.76
C ILE A 262 8.39 4.84 13.98
N TYR A 263 8.13 3.55 13.77
CA TYR A 263 7.88 2.65 14.89
C TYR A 263 9.18 2.17 15.55
N GLU A 264 9.13 1.83 16.82
CA GLU A 264 10.27 1.27 17.56
C GLU A 264 10.81 -0.03 16.92
N SER A 265 12.06 -0.35 17.22
CA SER A 265 12.68 -1.61 16.83
C SER A 265 11.97 -2.76 17.54
N CYS A 266 11.94 -3.94 16.93
CA CYS A 266 11.41 -5.12 17.60
C CYS A 266 12.35 -5.58 18.74
N LYS A 267 11.81 -6.30 19.71
CA LYS A 267 12.61 -6.95 20.77
C LYS A 267 12.85 -8.40 20.41
N VAL A 268 14.10 -8.82 20.39
CA VAL A 268 14.48 -10.20 20.07
C VAL A 268 14.86 -10.94 21.35
N TYR A 269 14.38 -12.17 21.49
CA TYR A 269 14.69 -13.07 22.61
C TYR A 269 15.25 -14.37 22.06
N SER A 270 16.15 -14.96 22.84
CA SER A 270 16.77 -16.26 22.62
C SER A 270 15.76 -17.41 22.74
N SER A 271 16.21 -18.62 22.38
CA SER A 271 15.42 -19.85 22.46
C SER A 271 14.92 -20.20 23.87
N TYR A 272 15.45 -19.56 24.92
CA TYR A 272 14.99 -19.74 26.30
C TYR A 272 13.59 -19.18 26.57
N GLY A 273 13.01 -18.40 25.66
CA GLY A 273 11.65 -17.87 25.75
C GLY A 273 11.60 -16.36 25.93
N VAL A 274 10.40 -15.81 26.16
CA VAL A 274 10.18 -14.37 26.30
C VAL A 274 10.22 -13.97 27.78
N TYR A 275 11.37 -13.48 28.26
CA TYR A 275 11.52 -12.86 29.57
C TYR A 275 12.76 -11.95 29.61
N PRO A 276 12.92 -11.05 30.61
CA PRO A 276 13.98 -10.04 30.59
C PRO A 276 15.42 -10.58 30.49
N GLY A 277 15.68 -11.80 30.98
CA GLY A 277 17.01 -12.41 30.98
C GLY A 277 17.37 -13.17 29.69
N SER A 278 16.46 -13.24 28.73
CA SER A 278 16.68 -13.93 27.44
C SER A 278 16.75 -12.98 26.25
N ILE A 279 16.72 -11.65 26.49
CA ILE A 279 16.82 -10.62 25.46
C ILE A 279 18.16 -10.76 24.73
N VAL A 280 18.09 -10.73 23.40
CA VAL A 280 19.25 -10.63 22.51
C VAL A 280 19.36 -9.17 22.10
N GLU A 281 20.42 -8.52 22.56
CA GLU A 281 20.66 -7.10 22.28
C GLU A 281 21.11 -6.90 20.82
N GLU A 282 20.82 -5.72 20.26
CA GLU A 282 21.32 -5.33 18.94
C GLU A 282 22.85 -5.36 18.89
N TYR A 283 23.42 -5.61 17.71
CA TYR A 283 24.85 -5.66 17.42
C TYR A 283 25.63 -6.76 18.16
N THR A 284 24.96 -7.68 18.83
CA THR A 284 25.57 -8.85 19.47
C THR A 284 25.80 -9.99 18.48
N TYR A 285 26.30 -11.14 18.96
CA TYR A 285 26.46 -12.35 18.18
C TYR A 285 25.39 -13.36 18.57
N ILE A 286 24.73 -13.93 17.56
CA ILE A 286 23.85 -15.09 17.69
C ILE A 286 24.67 -16.34 17.41
N TYR A 287 24.91 -17.11 18.47
CA TYR A 287 25.56 -18.42 18.44
C TYR A 287 24.55 -19.54 18.75
N ASP A 288 25.02 -20.77 18.67
CA ASP A 288 24.24 -21.98 18.89
C ASP A 288 23.61 -22.09 20.29
N ASP A 289 24.22 -21.50 21.32
CA ASP A 289 23.70 -21.48 22.69
C ASP A 289 22.51 -20.51 22.87
N ILE A 290 22.42 -19.48 22.03
CA ILE A 290 21.30 -18.54 21.97
C ILE A 290 20.11 -19.20 21.27
N ILE A 291 20.33 -19.93 20.18
CA ILE A 291 19.25 -20.53 19.37
C ILE A 291 18.93 -21.99 19.70
N SER A 292 19.69 -22.63 20.59
CA SER A 292 19.57 -24.00 21.13
C SER A 292 18.70 -25.01 20.36
N ALA A 293 19.33 -26.05 19.80
CA ALA A 293 18.67 -27.13 19.06
C ALA A 293 17.62 -27.95 19.85
N ASN A 294 17.58 -27.82 21.18
CA ASN A 294 16.59 -28.51 22.01
C ASN A 294 15.20 -27.85 21.92
N ASN A 295 15.11 -26.65 21.34
CA ASN A 295 13.89 -25.91 21.15
C ASN A 295 13.47 -25.93 19.67
N LYS A 296 12.16 -25.94 19.43
CA LYS A 296 11.63 -25.84 18.06
C LYS A 296 11.82 -24.42 17.51
N GLU A 297 11.70 -23.43 18.38
CA GLU A 297 11.91 -22.01 18.10
C GLU A 297 13.32 -21.58 18.55
N GLY A 298 14.09 -20.98 17.65
CA GLY A 298 15.43 -20.49 17.94
C GLY A 298 15.45 -19.04 18.45
N LEU A 299 14.52 -18.20 17.98
CA LEU A 299 14.33 -16.84 18.47
C LEU A 299 12.83 -16.50 18.59
N TYR A 300 12.53 -15.57 19.47
CA TYR A 300 11.22 -14.93 19.56
C TYR A 300 11.37 -13.44 19.27
N VAL A 301 10.54 -12.90 18.38
CA VAL A 301 10.55 -11.48 18.03
C VAL A 301 9.25 -10.84 18.49
N GLN A 302 9.34 -9.81 19.32
CA GLN A 302 8.20 -9.10 19.86
C GLN A 302 8.07 -7.70 19.30
N ILE A 303 6.85 -7.33 18.96
CA ILE A 303 6.46 -5.98 18.56
C ILE A 303 5.38 -5.52 19.52
N THR A 304 5.58 -4.35 20.10
CA THR A 304 4.63 -3.73 21.01
C THR A 304 3.66 -2.87 20.21
N GLY A 305 2.37 -3.09 20.43
CA GLY A 305 1.32 -2.18 20.00
C GLY A 305 0.81 -1.32 21.14
N THR A 306 0.10 -0.26 20.78
CA THR A 306 -0.51 0.70 21.72
C THR A 306 -1.95 1.04 21.34
N ASN A 307 -2.75 1.45 22.32
CA ASN A 307 -4.02 2.14 22.13
C ASN A 307 -3.97 3.63 22.52
N ASP A 308 -2.80 4.13 22.94
CA ASP A 308 -2.58 5.56 23.15
C ASP A 308 -2.41 6.26 21.80
N GLN A 309 -3.18 7.30 21.55
CA GLN A 309 -3.16 8.05 20.28
C GLN A 309 -2.01 9.04 20.18
N ASN A 310 -1.41 9.42 21.31
CA ASN A 310 -0.27 10.32 21.32
C ASN A 310 1.04 9.57 21.08
N ASP A 311 0.98 8.24 21.13
CA ASP A 311 2.10 7.35 20.88
C ASP A 311 2.18 7.05 19.39
N THR A 312 3.08 7.77 18.73
CA THR A 312 3.36 7.60 17.30
C THR A 312 4.47 6.60 17.04
N GLU A 313 5.09 6.04 18.09
CA GLU A 313 6.25 5.13 17.98
C GLU A 313 5.85 3.66 18.11
N HIS A 314 4.60 3.36 18.46
CA HIS A 314 4.06 1.99 18.54
C HIS A 314 2.92 1.73 17.55
N VAL A 315 2.80 0.46 17.16
CA VAL A 315 1.77 0.04 16.21
C VAL A 315 0.39 0.09 16.85
N THR A 316 -0.61 0.64 16.16
CA THR A 316 -1.98 0.66 16.70
C THR A 316 -2.56 -0.75 16.86
N PHE A 317 -3.32 -0.97 17.94
CA PHE A 317 -4.06 -2.22 18.18
C PHE A 317 -4.86 -2.71 16.97
N GLY A 318 -4.88 -4.02 16.75
CA GLY A 318 -5.63 -4.66 15.66
C GLY A 318 -5.03 -4.48 14.25
N SER A 319 -3.92 -3.75 14.12
CA SER A 319 -3.20 -3.61 12.85
C SER A 319 -2.55 -4.93 12.44
N GLU A 320 -2.49 -5.14 11.13
CA GLU A 320 -1.75 -6.25 10.53
C GLU A 320 -0.28 -5.86 10.35
N VAL A 321 0.61 -6.72 10.82
CA VAL A 321 2.06 -6.51 10.86
C VAL A 321 2.73 -7.66 10.12
N THR A 322 3.61 -7.32 9.19
CA THR A 322 4.49 -8.29 8.53
C THR A 322 5.91 -8.10 9.03
N LEU A 323 6.43 -9.11 9.75
CA LEU A 323 7.83 -9.19 10.15
C LEU A 323 8.64 -9.74 8.98
N ASN A 324 9.78 -9.12 8.67
CA ASN A 324 10.75 -9.60 7.70
C ASN A 324 12.04 -10.01 8.42
N LEU A 325 12.61 -11.15 8.00
CA LEU A 325 13.89 -11.68 8.45
C LEU A 325 14.84 -11.75 7.24
N TYR A 326 16.05 -11.24 7.43
CA TYR A 326 17.14 -11.33 6.46
C TYR A 326 18.36 -11.94 7.15
N ILE A 327 18.96 -12.98 6.57
CA ILE A 327 20.24 -13.55 7.02
C ILE A 327 21.23 -13.59 5.86
N ASN A 328 22.43 -13.08 6.08
CA ASN A 328 23.56 -13.18 5.15
C ASN A 328 24.68 -13.95 5.81
N SER A 329 25.01 -15.11 5.27
CA SER A 329 26.03 -16.00 5.83
C SER A 329 26.90 -16.60 4.72
N ARG A 330 27.94 -17.34 5.12
CA ARG A 330 28.80 -18.04 4.17
C ARG A 330 28.03 -19.05 3.32
N GLN A 331 26.96 -19.63 3.86
CA GLN A 331 26.12 -20.64 3.23
C GLN A 331 25.13 -20.04 2.22
N GLY A 332 24.85 -18.74 2.32
CA GLY A 332 24.00 -18.02 1.39
C GLY A 332 23.16 -16.94 2.07
N HIS A 333 21.96 -16.76 1.53
CA HIS A 333 21.02 -15.74 1.96
C HIS A 333 19.70 -16.41 2.35
N VAL A 334 19.11 -15.96 3.45
CA VAL A 334 17.75 -16.32 3.85
C VAL A 334 16.91 -15.05 3.88
N THR A 335 15.72 -15.13 3.30
CA THR A 335 14.70 -14.08 3.38
C THR A 335 13.38 -14.73 3.74
N GLU A 336 12.79 -14.34 4.87
CA GLU A 336 11.52 -14.88 5.33
C GLU A 336 10.60 -13.75 5.77
N HIS A 337 9.29 -13.96 5.60
CA HIS A 337 8.29 -12.99 6.05
C HIS A 337 7.11 -13.70 6.72
N CYS A 338 6.59 -13.09 7.78
CA CYS A 338 5.45 -13.62 8.52
C CYS A 338 4.48 -12.51 8.88
N THR A 339 3.20 -12.70 8.57
CA THR A 339 2.15 -11.73 8.86
C THR A 339 1.27 -12.18 10.02
N LYS A 340 1.07 -11.31 11.01
CA LYS A 340 0.15 -11.50 12.13
C LYS A 340 -0.53 -10.18 12.50
N ARG A 341 -1.56 -10.26 13.34
CA ARG A 341 -2.32 -9.08 13.80
C ARG A 341 -1.96 -8.75 15.25
N ILE A 342 -1.70 -7.47 15.54
CA ILE A 342 -1.52 -6.97 16.90
C ILE A 342 -2.81 -7.24 17.70
N PRO A 343 -2.74 -7.79 18.92
CA PRO A 343 -3.92 -8.00 19.75
C PRO A 343 -4.73 -6.71 19.93
N SER A 344 -6.05 -6.84 19.98
CA SER A 344 -6.95 -5.70 20.22
C SER A 344 -7.24 -5.45 21.70
N VAL A 345 -6.62 -6.24 22.58
CA VAL A 345 -6.80 -6.20 24.03
C VAL A 345 -5.41 -6.04 24.65
N PRO A 346 -5.25 -5.16 25.66
CA PRO A 346 -3.95 -4.95 26.30
C PRO A 346 -3.49 -6.19 27.07
N ASP A 347 -2.17 -6.32 27.23
CA ASP A 347 -1.54 -7.44 27.95
C ASP A 347 -1.98 -7.44 29.43
N GLU A 348 -2.17 -6.25 30.01
CA GLU A 348 -2.62 -6.05 31.38
C GLU A 348 -4.00 -5.36 31.44
N SER A 349 -4.82 -5.74 32.43
CA SER A 349 -6.14 -5.16 32.62
C SER A 349 -6.06 -3.65 32.89
N GLY A 350 -6.58 -2.85 31.97
CA GLY A 350 -6.54 -1.38 32.05
C GLY A 350 -5.23 -0.76 31.53
N GLY A 351 -4.31 -1.58 30.99
CA GLY A 351 -3.11 -1.12 30.30
C GLY A 351 -3.40 -0.55 28.92
N ASN A 352 -2.38 0.07 28.33
CA ASN A 352 -2.43 0.68 26.99
C ASN A 352 -1.60 -0.07 25.94
N THR A 353 -0.84 -1.10 26.33
CA THR A 353 0.05 -1.84 25.42
C THR A 353 -0.40 -3.30 25.25
N ALA A 354 -0.10 -3.86 24.08
CA ALA A 354 -0.30 -5.28 23.77
C ALA A 354 0.88 -5.81 22.98
N THR A 355 1.30 -7.04 23.24
CA THR A 355 2.51 -7.60 22.62
C THR A 355 2.17 -8.67 21.59
N LEU A 356 2.70 -8.51 20.38
CA LEU A 356 2.64 -9.51 19.32
C LEU A 356 3.96 -10.26 19.24
N THR A 357 3.92 -11.59 19.35
CA THR A 357 5.13 -12.44 19.28
C THR A 357 5.16 -13.26 17.99
N PHE A 358 6.29 -13.20 17.29
CA PHE A 358 6.67 -14.04 16.18
C PHE A 358 7.68 -15.08 16.65
N ASN A 359 7.49 -16.32 16.20
CA ASN A 359 8.35 -17.44 16.54
C ASN A 359 9.22 -17.72 15.31
N ILE A 360 10.53 -17.58 15.44
CA ILE A 360 11.48 -17.88 14.37
C ILE A 360 11.96 -19.32 14.56
N PRO A 361 11.67 -20.22 13.60
CA PRO A 361 12.07 -21.62 13.71
C PRO A 361 13.59 -21.77 13.81
N TYR A 362 14.04 -22.68 14.67
CA TYR A 362 15.46 -23.02 14.80
C TYR A 362 16.09 -23.44 13.46
N ASP A 363 15.33 -24.17 12.63
CA ASP A 363 15.81 -24.70 11.35
C ASP A 363 16.23 -23.63 10.34
N ILE A 364 15.72 -22.40 10.46
CA ILE A 364 16.08 -21.27 9.59
C ILE A 364 17.36 -20.59 10.09
N LEU A 365 17.63 -20.70 11.39
CA LEU A 365 18.73 -20.01 12.06
C LEU A 365 20.01 -20.84 12.09
N LYS A 366 19.92 -22.17 12.06
CA LYS A 366 21.08 -23.07 12.02
C LYS A 366 21.82 -23.02 10.69
N TYR A 367 23.10 -23.41 10.69
CA TYR A 367 23.97 -23.47 9.51
C TYR A 367 24.18 -22.12 8.81
N ASN A 368 24.20 -21.05 9.58
CA ASN A 368 24.57 -19.72 9.12
C ASN A 368 25.94 -19.36 9.70
N GLU A 369 27.00 -19.99 9.18
CA GLU A 369 28.39 -19.72 9.59
C GLU A 369 28.84 -18.35 9.12
N ALA A 370 29.74 -17.76 9.90
CA ALA A 370 30.51 -16.60 9.48
C ALA A 370 31.32 -16.85 8.20
N TYR A 371 31.59 -15.77 7.46
CA TYR A 371 32.60 -15.78 6.40
C TYR A 371 34.00 -15.88 7.01
N PRO A 372 35.02 -16.28 6.23
CA PRO A 372 36.40 -16.37 6.74
C PRO A 372 36.95 -15.05 7.33
N ASP A 373 36.44 -13.92 6.87
CA ASP A 373 36.93 -12.57 7.16
C ASP A 373 35.89 -11.65 7.83
N LYS A 374 34.61 -12.06 7.91
CA LYS A 374 33.55 -11.28 8.56
C LYS A 374 32.44 -12.18 9.12
N PRO A 375 31.74 -11.78 10.20
CA PRO A 375 30.58 -12.51 10.69
C PRO A 375 29.45 -12.54 9.65
N GLY A 376 28.54 -13.50 9.80
CA GLY A 376 27.23 -13.41 9.15
C GLY A 376 26.42 -12.27 9.77
N GLU A 377 25.40 -11.82 9.05
CA GLU A 377 24.53 -10.72 9.46
C GLU A 377 23.08 -11.21 9.52
N ILE A 378 22.34 -10.75 10.53
CA ILE A 378 20.91 -11.02 10.68
C ILE A 378 20.19 -9.71 10.97
N TYR A 379 19.08 -9.49 10.26
CA TYR A 379 18.25 -8.30 10.38
C TYR A 379 16.80 -8.72 10.60
N PHE A 380 16.13 -7.98 11.47
CA PHE A 380 14.68 -7.95 11.56
C PHE A 380 14.18 -6.54 11.32
N ASP A 381 13.16 -6.41 10.49
CA ASP A 381 12.31 -5.24 10.50
C ASP A 381 10.85 -5.67 10.32
N TYR A 382 9.93 -4.72 10.40
CA TYR A 382 8.53 -5.03 10.18
C TYR A 382 7.83 -3.85 9.52
N LYS A 383 6.72 -4.16 8.87
CA LYS A 383 5.86 -3.18 8.23
C LYS A 383 4.40 -3.32 8.66
N VAL A 384 3.72 -2.18 8.68
CA VAL A 384 2.29 -2.06 8.91
C VAL A 384 1.65 -1.54 7.63
N GLY A 385 0.70 -2.29 7.08
CA GLY A 385 0.12 -2.02 5.75
C GLY A 385 0.70 -2.90 4.64
N SER A 386 0.38 -2.55 3.39
CA SER A 386 0.80 -3.25 2.16
C SER A 386 1.55 -2.30 1.26
N ASP A 387 2.61 -2.73 0.56
CA ASP A 387 3.53 -1.84 -0.17
C ASP A 387 2.86 -0.97 -1.26
N ASN A 388 1.65 -1.35 -1.68
CA ASN A 388 0.79 -0.61 -2.60
C ASN A 388 -0.09 0.47 -1.92
N ASP A 389 0.00 0.60 -0.60
CA ASP A 389 -0.72 1.54 0.28
C ASP A 389 0.31 2.39 1.08
N ASP A 390 -0.18 3.24 1.98
CA ASP A 390 0.65 3.89 3.00
C ASP A 390 1.26 2.82 3.93
N VAL A 391 2.51 2.45 3.69
CA VAL A 391 3.27 1.56 4.56
C VAL A 391 4.18 2.36 5.44
N THR A 392 4.20 1.97 6.71
CA THR A 392 5.17 2.47 7.67
C THR A 392 5.92 1.32 8.31
N TYR A 393 7.19 1.56 8.63
CA TYR A 393 8.12 0.54 9.08
C TYR A 393 8.53 0.74 10.55
N GLY A 394 8.90 -0.37 11.19
CA GLY A 394 9.70 -0.33 12.42
C GLY A 394 11.16 0.00 12.14
N LYS A 395 11.85 0.51 13.16
CA LYS A 395 13.33 0.57 13.15
C LYS A 395 13.89 -0.85 12.99
N ILE A 396 15.07 -0.93 12.38
CA ILE A 396 15.74 -2.20 12.09
C ILE A 396 16.41 -2.69 13.37
N TRP A 397 16.12 -3.92 13.76
CA TRP A 397 16.95 -4.67 14.69
C TRP A 397 18.00 -5.43 13.90
N GLN A 398 19.26 -5.39 14.33
CA GLN A 398 20.33 -6.10 13.63
C GLN A 398 21.35 -6.71 14.59
N ALA A 399 21.94 -7.83 14.19
CA ALA A 399 23.00 -8.50 14.91
C ALA A 399 23.90 -9.29 13.95
N LYS A 400 24.95 -9.90 14.52
CA LYS A 400 25.83 -10.84 13.84
C LYS A 400 25.34 -12.26 14.10
N ILE A 401 25.54 -13.16 13.15
CA ILE A 401 25.20 -14.58 13.31
C ILE A 401 26.38 -15.45 12.89
N ASP A 402 26.64 -16.48 13.70
CA ASP A 402 27.64 -17.51 13.43
C ASP A 402 27.18 -18.81 14.10
N THR A 403 26.55 -19.67 13.32
CA THR A 403 25.92 -20.91 13.82
C THR A 403 26.41 -22.09 12.98
N ASP A 404 27.00 -23.07 13.65
CA ASP A 404 27.64 -24.21 13.01
C ASP A 404 27.44 -25.43 13.88
N MET A 405 26.39 -26.22 13.64
CA MET A 405 26.19 -27.43 14.44
C MET A 405 26.38 -28.70 13.64
N LYS A 406 27.59 -29.24 13.85
CA LYS A 406 27.97 -30.65 13.81
C LYS A 406 26.94 -31.58 14.45
#